data_AF-A0A1Q7K2J5-F1
#
_entry.id   AF-A0A1Q7K2J5-F1
#
_cell.length_a   1.000
_cell.length_b   1.000
_cell.length_c   1.000
_cell.angle_alpha   90.00
_cell.angle_beta   90.00
_cell.angle_gamma   90.00
#
_symmetry.space_group_name_H-M   'P 1'
#
loop_
_entity.id
_entity.type
_entity.pdbx_description
1 polymer ?
#
loop_
_entity_poly.entity_id
_entity_poly.type
_entity_poly.pdbx_seq_one_letter_code
_entity_poly.pdbx_strand_id
1 'polypeptide(L)'
;MTETRLPGIDGFELCTLLRRDDATRTIPIVVVTGDAFETDVRRAQEAGADAVLIKPCLPEMLLKEIHRVLDLSAALRERARVTREKLHTQLARSETLLQRTRENIRRTMLIRAHDRRDTTAPPLAPPALVCPACDQALRYQRSHIGGVSERHSEQWDYYECSTACGTYQYRQRTRKLRKV
;
A
#
# COMPACT_ATOMS: atom_id res chain seq x y z
N MET A 1 -3.62 5.05 -42.73
CA MET A 1 -3.12 6.08 -43.65
C MET A 1 -4.33 6.78 -44.26
N THR A 2 -4.29 8.10 -44.44
CA THR A 2 -5.41 8.91 -44.93
C THR A 2 -4.91 10.07 -45.82
N GLU A 3 -5.81 10.91 -46.33
CA GLU A 3 -5.53 12.11 -47.11
C GLU A 3 -6.30 13.32 -46.56
N THR A 4 -5.83 14.55 -46.85
CA THR A 4 -6.48 15.79 -46.41
C THR A 4 -7.82 16.02 -47.10
N ARG A 5 -7.94 15.65 -48.38
CA ARG A 5 -9.17 15.81 -49.17
C ARG A 5 -9.83 14.46 -49.37
N LEU A 6 -10.92 14.20 -48.64
CA LEU A 6 -11.72 12.99 -48.78
C LEU A 6 -13.14 13.36 -49.26
N PRO A 7 -13.82 12.48 -50.01
CA PRO A 7 -15.23 12.67 -50.30
C PRO A 7 -16.08 12.58 -49.03
N GLY A 8 -16.87 13.62 -48.74
CA GLY A 8 -17.86 13.63 -47.65
C GLY A 8 -17.34 14.05 -46.27
N ILE A 9 -16.02 14.00 -46.03
CA ILE A 9 -15.42 14.47 -44.77
C ILE A 9 -14.09 15.16 -45.02
N ASP A 10 -13.77 16.19 -44.24
CA ASP A 10 -12.45 16.80 -44.27
C ASP A 10 -11.42 15.87 -43.58
N GLY A 11 -10.29 15.59 -44.22
CA GLY A 11 -9.26 14.69 -43.68
C GLY A 11 -8.67 15.18 -42.35
N PHE A 12 -8.63 16.50 -42.14
CA PHE A 12 -8.25 17.10 -40.86
C PHE A 12 -9.28 16.81 -39.76
N GLU A 13 -10.57 16.86 -40.11
CA GLU A 13 -11.65 16.52 -39.20
C GLU A 13 -11.63 15.04 -38.84
N LEU A 14 -11.37 14.16 -39.82
CA LEU A 14 -11.18 12.73 -39.58
C LEU A 14 -10.05 12.46 -38.57
N CYS A 15 -8.88 13.10 -38.72
CA CYS A 15 -7.79 12.98 -37.75
C CYS A 15 -8.23 13.40 -36.35
N THR A 16 -8.94 14.51 -36.24
CA THR A 16 -9.46 15.03 -34.96
C THR A 16 -10.44 14.05 -34.32
N LEU A 17 -11.36 13.47 -35.10
CA LEU A 17 -12.32 12.47 -34.62
C LEU A 17 -11.60 11.22 -34.11
N LEU A 18 -10.64 10.69 -34.86
CA LEU A 18 -9.85 9.53 -34.45
C LEU A 18 -9.05 9.80 -33.17
N ARG A 19 -8.55 11.02 -32.96
CA ARG A 19 -7.85 11.37 -31.70
C ARG A 19 -8.77 11.55 -30.50
N ARG A 20 -10.06 11.83 -30.71
CA ARG A 20 -11.05 11.99 -29.63
C ARG A 20 -11.61 10.66 -29.14
N ASP A 21 -11.61 9.64 -29.98
CA ASP A 21 -12.14 8.31 -29.64
C ASP A 21 -11.09 7.48 -28.89
N ASP A 22 -11.45 6.96 -27.71
CA ASP A 22 -10.54 6.18 -26.85
C ASP A 22 -9.98 4.91 -27.50
N ALA A 23 -10.74 4.28 -28.42
CA ALA A 23 -10.33 3.08 -29.12
C ALA A 23 -9.32 3.38 -30.25
N THR A 24 -9.39 4.58 -30.86
CA THR A 24 -8.55 4.91 -32.02
C THR A 24 -7.46 5.95 -31.75
N ARG A 25 -7.53 6.69 -30.64
CA ARG A 25 -6.59 7.80 -30.33
C ARG A 25 -5.11 7.41 -30.27
N THR A 26 -4.79 6.13 -30.09
CA THR A 26 -3.40 5.64 -30.03
C THR A 26 -2.90 5.03 -31.34
N ILE A 27 -3.76 4.94 -32.36
CA ILE A 27 -3.41 4.41 -33.68
C ILE A 27 -2.57 5.45 -34.42
N PRO A 28 -1.44 5.07 -35.03
CA PRO A 28 -0.66 6.01 -35.81
C PRO A 28 -1.38 6.48 -37.07
N ILE A 29 -1.37 7.78 -37.34
CA ILE A 29 -2.01 8.42 -38.48
C ILE A 29 -0.94 9.02 -39.39
N VAL A 30 -0.78 8.44 -40.57
CA VAL A 30 0.02 9.00 -41.65
C VAL A 30 -0.92 9.63 -42.67
N VAL A 31 -0.74 10.92 -42.92
CA VAL A 31 -1.44 11.67 -43.97
C VAL A 31 -0.56 11.70 -45.21
N VAL A 32 -1.10 11.32 -46.36
CA VAL A 32 -0.44 11.46 -47.67
C VAL A 32 -1.31 12.36 -48.52
N THR A 33 -0.80 13.53 -48.93
CA THR A 33 -1.60 14.56 -49.59
C THR A 33 -0.90 15.24 -50.75
N GLY A 34 -1.66 15.71 -51.74
CA GLY A 34 -1.17 16.65 -52.76
C GLY A 34 -1.07 18.11 -52.28
N ASP A 35 -1.64 18.45 -51.12
CA ASP A 35 -1.59 19.79 -50.55
C ASP A 35 -0.21 20.05 -49.93
N ALA A 36 0.66 20.72 -50.69
CA ALA A 36 2.07 20.94 -50.33
C ALA A 36 2.32 22.23 -49.51
N PHE A 37 1.28 23.01 -49.21
CA PHE A 37 1.46 24.25 -48.46
C PHE A 37 1.84 23.95 -47.01
N GLU A 38 2.80 24.70 -46.48
CA GLU A 38 3.26 24.56 -45.09
C GLU A 38 2.11 24.71 -44.08
N THR A 39 1.13 25.55 -44.40
CA THR A 39 -0.09 25.72 -43.62
C THR A 39 -0.91 24.44 -43.50
N ASP A 40 -1.01 23.65 -44.57
CA ASP A 40 -1.77 22.40 -44.60
C ASP A 40 -1.03 21.28 -43.86
N VAL A 41 0.30 21.22 -44.02
CA VAL A 41 1.16 20.29 -43.25
C VAL A 41 1.00 20.56 -41.75
N ARG A 42 1.09 21.82 -41.34
CA ARG A 42 0.93 22.20 -39.93
C ARG A 42 -0.47 21.88 -39.42
N ARG A 43 -1.51 22.17 -40.22
CA ARG A 43 -2.90 21.85 -39.88
C ARG A 43 -3.12 20.34 -39.70
N ALA A 44 -2.48 19.49 -40.50
CA ALA A 44 -2.54 18.04 -40.34
C ALA A 44 -1.88 17.57 -39.04
N GLN A 45 -0.73 18.14 -38.69
CA GLN A 45 -0.04 17.86 -37.43
C GLN A 45 -0.87 18.30 -36.22
N GLU A 46 -1.45 19.51 -36.27
CA GLU A 46 -2.35 20.04 -35.23
C GLU A 46 -3.62 19.19 -35.07
N ALA A 47 -4.15 18.65 -36.17
CA ALA A 47 -5.26 17.70 -36.16
C ALA A 47 -4.89 16.30 -35.62
N GLY A 48 -3.60 16.06 -35.36
CA GLY A 48 -3.09 14.86 -34.73
C GLY A 48 -2.51 13.82 -35.70
N ALA A 49 -2.06 14.20 -36.90
CA ALA A 49 -1.25 13.31 -37.73
C ALA A 49 0.15 13.10 -37.13
N ASP A 50 0.65 11.86 -37.13
CA ASP A 50 2.01 11.52 -36.67
C ASP A 50 3.06 11.74 -37.78
N ALA A 51 2.61 11.76 -39.03
CA ALA A 51 3.42 12.03 -40.20
C ALA A 51 2.57 12.60 -41.34
N VAL A 52 3.19 13.45 -42.15
CA VAL A 52 2.59 14.03 -43.36
C VAL A 52 3.57 13.84 -44.51
N LEU A 53 3.12 13.27 -45.62
CA LEU A 53 3.90 13.08 -46.84
C LEU A 53 3.20 13.79 -48.01
N ILE A 54 3.98 14.53 -48.79
CA ILE A 54 3.49 15.26 -49.96
C ILE A 54 3.61 14.38 -51.21
N LYS A 55 2.56 14.36 -52.03
CA LYS A 55 2.54 13.68 -53.31
C LYS A 55 3.21 14.52 -54.40
N PRO A 56 3.92 13.88 -55.35
CA PRO A 56 4.22 12.45 -55.40
C PRO A 56 5.29 12.08 -54.37
N CYS A 57 5.04 11.04 -53.57
CA CYS A 57 6.05 10.45 -52.69
C CYS A 57 6.45 9.07 -53.22
N LEU A 58 7.75 8.77 -53.15
CA LEU A 58 8.25 7.46 -53.52
C LEU A 58 7.74 6.38 -52.54
N PRO A 59 7.40 5.15 -53.01
CA PRO A 59 6.95 4.07 -52.14
C PRO A 59 7.91 3.78 -50.97
N GLU A 60 9.22 3.89 -51.19
CA GLU A 60 10.25 3.66 -50.17
C GLU A 60 10.19 4.70 -49.06
N MET A 61 9.89 5.96 -49.41
CA MET A 61 9.70 7.04 -48.44
C MET A 61 8.46 6.80 -47.58
N LEU A 62 7.36 6.37 -48.19
CA LEU A 62 6.15 6.02 -47.46
C LEU A 62 6.38 4.84 -46.51
N LEU A 63 7.04 3.79 -46.99
CA LEU A 63 7.32 2.60 -46.20
C LEU A 63 8.22 2.93 -45.00
N LYS A 64 9.26 3.75 -45.21
CA LYS A 64 10.14 4.23 -44.15
C LYS A 64 9.36 4.98 -43.07
N GLU A 65 8.43 5.84 -43.48
CA GLU A 65 7.66 6.65 -42.55
C GLU A 65 6.65 5.82 -41.76
N ILE A 66 6.01 4.84 -42.41
CA ILE A 66 5.13 3.87 -41.74
C ILE A 66 5.90 3.09 -40.66
N HIS A 67 7.08 2.55 -40.98
CA HIS A 67 7.90 1.85 -40.00
C HIS A 67 8.29 2.76 -38.84
N ARG A 68 8.73 4.00 -39.13
CA ARG A 68 9.09 4.98 -38.10
C ARG A 68 7.95 5.22 -37.10
N VAL A 69 6.73 5.44 -37.58
CA VAL A 69 5.59 5.72 -36.69
C VAL A 69 5.12 4.48 -35.93
N LEU A 70 5.21 3.29 -36.54
CA LEU A 70 4.90 2.02 -35.87
C LEU A 70 5.88 1.71 -34.75
N ASP A 71 7.17 1.87 -34.99
CA ASP A 71 8.23 1.64 -34.00
C ASP A 71 8.09 2.60 -32.80
N LEU A 72 7.84 3.88 -33.08
CA LEU A 72 7.58 4.88 -32.04
C LEU A 72 6.34 4.51 -31.22
N SER A 73 5.26 4.11 -31.89
CA SER A 73 4.01 3.71 -31.24
C SER A 73 4.20 2.47 -30.36
N ALA A 74 4.93 1.46 -30.84
CA ALA A 74 5.26 0.27 -30.07
C ALA A 74 6.11 0.61 -28.82
N ALA A 75 7.13 1.45 -28.97
CA ALA A 75 7.98 1.88 -27.86
C ALA A 75 7.19 2.66 -26.79
N LEU A 76 6.29 3.54 -27.20
CA LEU A 76 5.43 4.29 -26.28
C LEU A 76 4.45 3.38 -25.53
N ARG A 77 3.83 2.41 -26.23
CA ARG A 77 2.93 1.43 -25.61
C ARG A 77 3.66 0.59 -24.56
N GLU A 78 4.87 0.14 -24.86
CA GLU A 78 5.67 -0.65 -23.92
C GLU A 78 6.06 0.16 -22.68
N ARG A 79 6.48 1.42 -22.84
CA ARG A 79 6.76 2.32 -21.71
C ARG A 79 5.54 2.56 -20.83
N ALA A 80 4.37 2.73 -21.44
CA ALA A 80 3.12 2.90 -20.71
C ALA A 80 2.75 1.64 -19.93
N ARG A 81 2.94 0.45 -20.51
CA ARG A 81 2.74 -0.85 -19.85
C ARG A 81 3.64 -0.98 -18.61
N VAL A 82 4.94 -0.79 -18.77
CA VAL A 82 5.92 -0.91 -17.67
C VAL A 82 5.63 0.09 -16.56
N THR A 83 5.28 1.33 -16.89
CA THR A 83 4.93 2.35 -15.89
C THR A 83 3.69 1.95 -15.10
N ARG A 84 2.66 1.43 -15.78
CA ARG A 84 1.42 0.97 -15.14
C ARG A 84 1.68 -0.22 -14.20
N GLU A 85 2.50 -1.17 -14.62
CA GLU A 85 2.89 -2.33 -13.79
C GLU A 85 3.65 -1.89 -12.53
N LYS A 86 4.59 -0.95 -12.67
CA LYS A 86 5.33 -0.38 -11.53
C LYS A 86 4.39 0.31 -10.54
N LEU A 87 3.47 1.14 -11.03
CA LEU A 87 2.48 1.82 -10.19
C LEU A 87 1.60 0.83 -9.44
N HIS A 88 1.07 -0.18 -10.14
CA HIS A 88 0.25 -1.23 -9.53
C HIS A 88 1.01 -1.96 -8.42
N THR A 89 2.28 -2.31 -8.67
CA THR A 89 3.13 -2.97 -7.68
C THR A 89 3.41 -2.09 -6.47
N GLN A 90 3.65 -0.79 -6.68
CA GLN A 90 3.87 0.17 -5.60
C GLN A 90 2.62 0.36 -4.73
N LEU A 91 1.45 0.47 -5.35
CA LEU A 91 0.17 0.58 -4.64
C LEU A 91 -0.10 -0.65 -3.79
N ALA A 92 0.03 -1.86 -4.35
CA ALA A 92 -0.16 -3.11 -3.60
C ALA A 92 0.81 -3.23 -2.40
N ARG A 93 2.07 -2.78 -2.57
CA ARG A 93 3.05 -2.76 -1.46
C ARG A 93 2.67 -1.76 -0.38
N SER A 94 2.20 -0.57 -0.76
CA SER A 94 1.74 0.46 0.18
C SER A 94 0.55 -0.02 1.00
N GLU A 95 -0.45 -0.61 0.34
CA GLU A 95 -1.63 -1.19 0.99
C GLU A 95 -1.24 -2.27 2.00
N THR A 96 -0.35 -3.17 1.62
CA THR A 96 0.15 -4.23 2.51
C THR A 96 0.84 -3.65 3.76
N LEU A 97 1.64 -2.59 3.59
CA LEU A 97 2.33 -1.93 4.70
C LEU A 97 1.35 -1.23 5.64
N LEU A 98 0.34 -0.54 5.09
CA LEU A 98 -0.71 0.11 5.86
C LEU A 98 -1.54 -0.90 6.65
N GLN A 99 -1.87 -2.04 6.05
CA GLN A 99 -2.60 -3.11 6.72
C GLN A 99 -1.79 -3.68 7.90
N ARG A 100 -0.51 -4.00 7.68
CA ARG A 100 0.39 -4.48 8.75
C ARG A 100 0.53 -3.47 9.88
N THR A 101 0.66 -2.19 9.55
CA THR A 101 0.75 -1.11 10.55
C THR A 101 -0.53 -1.04 11.38
N ARG A 102 -1.71 -1.08 10.74
CA ARG A 102 -3.01 -1.11 11.43
C ARG A 102 -3.15 -2.31 12.35
N GLU A 103 -2.78 -3.50 11.90
CA GLU A 103 -2.83 -4.74 12.70
C GLU A 103 -1.90 -4.65 13.92
N ASN A 104 -0.68 -4.14 13.74
CA ASN A 104 0.28 -3.94 14.84
C ASN A 104 -0.23 -2.93 15.87
N ILE A 105 -0.79 -1.81 15.42
CA ILE A 105 -1.37 -0.81 16.32
C ILE A 105 -2.53 -1.43 17.11
N ARG A 106 -3.46 -2.13 16.43
CA ARG A 106 -4.58 -2.82 17.07
C ARG A 106 -4.11 -3.81 18.12
N ARG A 107 -3.12 -4.64 17.79
CA ARG A 107 -2.53 -5.62 18.73
C ARG A 107 -1.90 -4.92 19.94
N THR A 108 -1.17 -3.84 19.72
CA THR A 108 -0.53 -3.06 20.79
C THR A 108 -1.57 -2.41 21.71
N MET A 109 -2.65 -1.86 21.13
CA MET A 109 -3.77 -1.31 21.90
C MET A 109 -4.45 -2.38 22.75
N LEU A 110 -4.73 -3.57 22.20
CA LEU A 110 -5.33 -4.67 22.95
C LEU A 110 -4.46 -5.17 24.12
N ILE A 111 -3.14 -5.19 23.95
CA ILE A 111 -2.20 -5.53 25.03
C ILE A 111 -2.22 -4.47 26.15
N ARG A 112 -2.35 -3.18 25.78
CA ARG A 112 -2.40 -2.06 26.74
C ARG A 112 -3.77 -1.86 27.39
N ALA A 113 -4.83 -2.36 26.78
CA ALA A 113 -6.21 -2.22 27.26
C ALA A 113 -6.55 -3.09 28.48
N HIS A 114 -5.71 -4.09 28.81
CA HIS A 114 -5.94 -4.92 29.99
C HIS A 114 -5.35 -4.22 31.21
N ASP A 115 -6.25 -3.78 32.08
CA ASP A 115 -6.01 -2.94 33.23
C ASP A 115 -4.94 -3.55 34.14
N ARG A 116 -3.71 -3.03 34.03
CA ARG A 116 -2.62 -3.34 34.95
C ARG A 116 -2.82 -2.47 36.16
N ARG A 117 -3.41 -3.05 37.20
CA ARG A 117 -3.75 -2.31 38.41
C ARG A 117 -3.20 -3.01 39.64
N ASP A 118 -2.75 -2.20 40.58
CA ASP A 118 -2.50 -2.65 41.94
C ASP A 118 -3.79 -2.51 42.74
N THR A 119 -4.09 -3.49 43.58
CA THR A 119 -5.25 -3.48 44.46
C THR A 119 -4.96 -4.22 45.76
N THR A 120 -5.63 -3.81 46.83
CA THR A 120 -5.66 -4.53 48.12
C THR A 120 -6.89 -5.43 48.25
N ALA A 121 -7.82 -5.37 47.29
CA ALA A 121 -9.02 -6.20 47.21
C ALA A 121 -9.02 -7.00 45.89
N PRO A 122 -8.11 -7.98 45.75
CA PRO A 122 -7.98 -8.76 44.53
C PRO A 122 -9.16 -9.72 44.31
N PRO A 123 -9.43 -10.12 43.05
CA PRO A 123 -10.49 -11.08 42.72
C PRO A 123 -10.27 -12.47 43.34
N LEU A 124 -9.02 -12.95 43.38
CA LEU A 124 -8.66 -14.17 44.10
C LEU A 124 -8.13 -13.80 45.48
N ALA A 125 -8.63 -14.44 46.52
CA ALA A 125 -8.14 -14.22 47.87
C ALA A 125 -6.64 -14.58 47.96
N PRO A 126 -5.77 -13.70 48.51
CA PRO A 126 -4.37 -14.02 48.74
C PRO A 126 -4.25 -15.17 49.77
N PRO A 127 -3.52 -16.25 49.48
CA PRO A 127 -3.33 -17.34 50.45
C PRO A 127 -2.50 -16.89 51.65
N ALA A 128 -2.72 -17.54 52.79
CA ALA A 128 -1.80 -17.44 53.92
C ALA A 128 -0.53 -18.25 53.61
N LEU A 129 0.63 -17.61 53.68
CA LEU A 129 1.93 -18.21 53.35
C LEU A 129 2.93 -18.00 54.49
N VAL A 130 3.95 -18.86 54.54
CA VAL A 130 5.07 -18.74 55.48
C VAL A 130 6.37 -18.40 54.74
N CYS A 131 7.25 -17.70 55.43
CA CYS A 131 8.53 -17.26 54.91
C CYS A 131 9.50 -18.45 54.85
N PRO A 132 10.01 -18.85 53.67
CA PRO A 132 10.90 -20.01 53.55
C PRO A 132 12.29 -19.80 54.19
N ALA A 133 12.59 -18.60 54.70
CA ALA A 133 13.87 -18.27 55.32
C ALA A 133 13.83 -18.26 56.86
N CYS A 134 12.66 -18.06 57.47
CA CYS A 134 12.54 -17.96 58.94
C CYS A 134 11.26 -18.60 59.50
N ASP A 135 10.48 -19.27 58.65
CA ASP A 135 9.21 -19.94 58.96
C ASP A 135 8.11 -19.07 59.60
N GLN A 136 8.28 -17.74 59.61
CA GLN A 136 7.26 -16.81 60.10
C GLN A 136 6.17 -16.55 59.05
N ALA A 137 4.97 -16.21 59.52
CA ALA A 137 3.84 -15.87 58.66
C ALA A 137 4.13 -14.61 57.81
N LEU A 138 3.89 -14.71 56.51
CA LEU A 138 4.03 -13.60 55.57
C LEU A 138 2.80 -12.68 55.62
N ARG A 139 3.04 -11.37 55.79
CA ARG A 139 1.98 -10.35 55.79
C ARG A 139 1.66 -9.93 54.36
N TYR A 140 0.41 -10.12 53.94
CA TYR A 140 -0.05 -9.62 52.65
C TYR A 140 0.00 -8.09 52.59
N GLN A 141 0.48 -7.56 51.46
CA GLN A 141 0.61 -6.12 51.22
C GLN A 141 -0.32 -5.65 50.11
N ARG A 142 -0.18 -6.21 48.90
CA ARG A 142 -0.96 -5.84 47.71
C ARG A 142 -0.96 -6.93 46.67
N SER A 143 -1.88 -6.84 45.73
CA SER A 143 -1.91 -7.68 44.53
C SER A 143 -1.76 -6.83 43.29
N HIS A 144 -0.90 -7.26 42.37
CA HIS A 144 -0.87 -6.75 41.02
C HIS A 144 -1.74 -7.64 40.13
N ILE A 145 -2.72 -7.04 39.47
CA ILE A 145 -3.53 -7.70 38.44
C ILE A 145 -3.02 -7.24 37.08
N GLY A 146 -2.65 -8.18 36.22
CA GLY A 146 -2.23 -7.92 34.85
C GLY A 146 -2.59 -9.08 33.94
N GLY A 147 -2.44 -8.97 32.62
CA GLY A 147 -2.83 -10.06 31.73
C GLY A 147 -2.85 -9.63 30.28
N VAL A 148 -3.10 -10.57 29.37
CA VAL A 148 -3.19 -10.31 27.92
C VAL A 148 -4.65 -10.24 27.45
N SER A 149 -5.57 -10.85 28.21
CA SER A 149 -7.02 -10.75 27.99
C SER A 149 -7.80 -10.88 29.31
N GLU A 150 -9.10 -10.51 29.37
CA GLU A 150 -9.97 -10.78 30.54
C GLU A 150 -9.96 -12.27 30.96
N ARG A 151 -10.01 -13.18 29.98
CA ARG A 151 -9.89 -14.64 30.22
C ARG A 151 -8.50 -15.11 30.67
N HIS A 152 -7.48 -14.26 30.49
CA HIS A 152 -6.09 -14.54 30.84
C HIS A 152 -5.53 -13.44 31.76
N SER A 153 -6.36 -12.99 32.71
CA SER A 153 -5.90 -12.17 33.83
C SER A 153 -5.07 -13.03 34.78
N GLU A 154 -3.96 -12.48 35.24
CA GLU A 154 -3.03 -13.07 36.16
C GLU A 154 -2.85 -12.15 37.38
N GLN A 155 -2.79 -12.78 38.55
CA GLN A 155 -2.65 -12.11 39.83
C GLN A 155 -1.32 -12.50 40.46
N TRP A 156 -0.57 -11.48 40.88
CA TRP A 156 0.64 -11.61 41.68
C TRP A 156 0.42 -10.95 43.03
N ASP A 157 0.52 -11.74 44.10
CA ASP A 157 0.34 -11.26 45.46
C ASP A 157 1.70 -10.98 46.10
N TYR A 158 1.85 -9.81 46.71
CA TYR A 158 3.07 -9.39 47.37
C TYR A 158 2.88 -9.47 48.88
N TYR A 159 3.92 -9.99 49.53
CA TYR A 159 3.97 -10.17 50.95
C TYR A 159 5.28 -9.63 51.52
N GLU A 160 5.24 -9.29 52.80
CA GLU A 160 6.39 -8.86 53.56
C GLU A 160 6.59 -9.74 54.79
N CYS A 161 7.83 -10.08 55.07
CA CYS A 161 8.20 -10.84 56.25
C CYS A 161 8.47 -9.90 57.44
N SER A 162 7.85 -10.16 58.59
CA SER A 162 8.02 -9.35 59.82
C SER A 162 9.44 -9.38 60.39
N THR A 163 10.21 -10.42 60.08
CA THR A 163 11.55 -10.69 60.63
C THR A 163 12.69 -10.16 59.75
N ALA A 164 12.45 -9.12 58.94
CA ALA A 164 13.41 -8.51 58.02
C ALA A 164 13.98 -9.43 56.91
N CYS A 165 13.36 -10.59 56.64
CA CYS A 165 13.77 -11.48 55.55
C CYS A 165 13.52 -10.90 54.13
N GLY A 166 12.74 -9.82 54.04
CA GLY A 166 12.43 -9.11 52.80
C GLY A 166 11.03 -9.39 52.25
N THR A 167 10.84 -9.04 50.98
CA THR A 167 9.58 -9.17 50.26
C THR A 167 9.49 -10.44 49.44
N TYR A 168 8.27 -10.96 49.33
CA TYR A 168 7.96 -12.16 48.56
C TYR A 168 6.82 -11.89 47.60
N GLN A 169 6.88 -12.55 46.45
CA GLN A 169 5.84 -12.52 45.44
C GLN A 169 5.32 -13.94 45.21
N TYR A 170 4.01 -14.09 45.33
CA TYR A 170 3.27 -15.30 45.02
C TYR A 170 2.55 -15.14 43.68
N ARG A 171 2.71 -16.11 42.79
CA ARG A 171 2.02 -16.14 41.49
C ARG A 171 0.84 -17.11 41.54
N GLN A 172 -0.38 -16.59 41.54
CA GLN A 172 -1.62 -17.39 41.70
C GLN A 172 -1.75 -18.53 40.69
N ARG A 173 -1.41 -18.27 39.41
CA ARG A 173 -1.51 -19.27 38.33
C ARG A 173 -0.57 -20.47 38.52
N THR A 174 0.68 -20.22 38.90
CA THR A 174 1.69 -21.30 39.03
C THR A 174 1.86 -21.78 40.46
N ARG A 175 1.19 -21.14 41.42
CA ARG A 175 1.31 -21.36 42.87
C ARG A 175 2.76 -21.34 43.37
N LYS A 176 3.61 -20.50 42.76
CA LYS A 176 5.03 -20.38 43.11
C LYS A 176 5.25 -19.11 43.93
N LEU A 177 5.91 -19.26 45.07
CA LEU A 177 6.41 -18.16 45.90
C LEU A 177 7.89 -17.92 45.57
N ARG A 178 8.28 -16.67 45.37
CA ARG A 178 9.68 -16.27 45.16
C ARG A 178 9.99 -15.01 45.96
N LYS A 179 11.25 -14.87 46.38
CA LYS A 179 11.75 -13.62 46.97
C LYS A 179 11.93 -12.58 45.85
N VAL A 180 11.60 -11.32 46.12
CA VAL A 180 11.75 -10.16 45.22
C VAL A 180 12.67 -9.15 45.86
#